data_AF-A0A8J4DIV8-F1
#
_entry.id   AF-A0A8J4DIV8-F1
#
_cell.length_a   1.000
_cell.length_b   1.000
_cell.length_c   1.000
_cell.angle_alpha   90.00
_cell.angle_beta   90.00
_cell.angle_gamma   90.00
#
_symmetry.space_group_name_H-M   'P 1'
#
loop_
_entity.id
_entity.type
_entity.pdbx_description
1 polymer ?
#
loop_
_entity_poly.entity_id
_entity_poly.type
_entity_poly.pdbx_seq_one_letter_code
_entity_poly.pdbx_strand_id
1 'polypeptide(L)'
;MRPPADPGAPDPAGVPGVRPYLTGRPPGGRRAIAGPPADAPEPPALRPFVITAGRVNAADPDIGMETQVTRHPGALPAPLPPESRAIVALCERPLSVAEISAKLRMHLGVTRILVGDLRAAGQLDVHVISSDFPDPETIMRVIRGLRAIS
;
A
#
# COMPACT_ATOMS: atom_id res chain seq x y z
N MET A 1 48.67 22.80 38.85
CA MET A 1 48.51 21.34 38.68
C MET A 1 47.03 21.00 38.75
N ARG A 2 46.49 20.30 37.75
CA ARG A 2 45.11 19.81 37.68
C ARG A 2 45.20 18.30 37.42
N PRO A 3 44.46 17.43 38.13
CA PRO A 3 44.56 15.98 37.92
C PRO A 3 44.06 15.58 36.52
N PRO A 4 44.60 14.48 35.94
CA PRO A 4 44.16 13.97 34.65
C PRO A 4 42.74 13.38 34.72
N ALA A 5 42.07 13.35 33.57
CA ALA A 5 40.73 12.76 33.45
C ALA A 5 40.80 11.22 33.39
N ASP A 6 39.86 10.57 34.07
CA ASP A 6 39.70 9.11 34.09
C ASP A 6 38.80 8.65 32.91
N PRO A 7 39.25 7.73 32.04
CA PRO A 7 38.47 7.27 30.89
C PRO A 7 37.63 6.03 31.22
N GLY A 8 36.34 6.21 31.55
CA GLY A 8 35.49 5.04 31.88
C GLY A 8 34.01 5.25 32.16
N ALA A 9 33.38 6.35 31.73
CA ALA A 9 31.93 6.53 31.90
C ALA A 9 31.15 5.78 30.80
N PRO A 10 30.21 4.86 31.12
CA PRO A 10 29.39 4.19 30.13
C PRO A 10 28.34 5.13 29.52
N ASP A 11 28.11 4.96 28.22
CA ASP A 11 27.12 5.70 27.43
C ASP A 11 25.69 5.42 27.97
N PRO A 12 24.89 6.44 28.36
CA PRO A 12 23.53 6.24 28.84
C PRO A 12 22.62 5.78 27.71
N ALA A 13 22.44 4.46 27.62
CA ALA A 13 21.61 3.78 26.63
C ALA A 13 20.28 4.52 26.37
N GLY A 14 20.08 4.91 25.10
CA GLY A 14 18.98 5.76 24.69
C GLY A 14 17.61 5.18 25.07
N VAL A 15 16.83 5.96 25.82
CA VAL A 15 15.44 5.64 26.15
C VAL A 15 14.65 5.49 24.84
N PRO A 16 13.94 4.38 24.59
CA PRO A 16 13.16 4.20 23.37
C PRO A 16 12.11 5.31 23.23
N GLY A 17 12.17 6.03 22.10
CA GLY A 17 11.36 7.22 21.87
C GLY A 17 9.85 6.96 21.94
N VAL A 18 9.23 7.43 23.02
CA VAL A 18 7.77 7.52 23.17
C VAL A 18 7.21 8.36 22.03
N ARG A 19 6.24 7.81 21.27
CA ARG A 19 5.64 8.55 20.14
C ARG A 19 4.70 9.66 20.68
N PRO A 20 5.03 10.95 20.48
CA PRO A 20 4.42 12.06 21.24
C PRO A 20 2.96 12.36 20.88
N TYR A 21 2.41 11.69 19.85
CA TYR A 21 1.03 11.86 19.38
C TYR A 21 0.06 10.76 19.88
N LEU A 22 0.51 9.80 20.70
CA LEU A 22 -0.36 8.76 21.28
C LEU A 22 -0.88 9.09 22.68
N THR A 23 -0.34 10.11 23.35
CA THR A 23 -0.79 10.57 24.68
C THR A 23 -1.94 11.58 24.58
N GLY A 24 -3.01 11.21 23.88
CA GLY A 24 -4.20 12.02 23.70
C GLY A 24 -5.48 11.24 24.01
N ARG A 25 -5.96 11.32 25.26
CA ARG A 25 -7.29 10.83 25.66
C ARG A 25 -8.32 11.91 25.36
N PRO A 26 -9.20 11.77 24.34
CA PRO A 26 -10.30 12.72 24.19
C PRO A 26 -11.30 12.55 25.36
N PRO A 27 -11.72 13.64 26.03
CA PRO A 27 -12.80 13.58 27.01
C PRO A 27 -14.14 13.30 26.29
N GLY A 28 -15.01 12.52 26.93
CA GLY A 28 -16.22 12.00 26.28
C GLY A 28 -17.38 12.99 26.17
N GLY A 29 -18.27 12.79 25.19
CA GLY A 29 -19.51 13.56 25.01
C GLY A 29 -20.57 12.84 24.17
N ARG A 30 -21.84 12.98 24.56
CA ARG A 30 -23.03 12.20 24.13
C ARG A 30 -24.31 13.00 24.41
N ARG A 31 -25.44 12.88 23.67
CA ARG A 31 -25.73 12.10 22.45
C ARG A 31 -26.96 12.69 21.68
N ALA A 32 -26.72 13.31 20.53
CA ALA A 32 -27.59 13.31 19.33
C ALA A 32 -29.00 13.98 19.33
N ILE A 33 -29.43 14.36 18.12
CA ILE A 33 -30.83 14.47 17.63
C ILE A 33 -30.88 14.10 16.12
N ALA A 34 -32.04 13.62 15.61
CA ALA A 34 -32.28 13.03 14.26
C ALA A 34 -33.17 13.95 13.37
N GLY A 35 -33.57 13.68 12.12
CA GLY A 35 -33.52 12.53 11.17
C GLY A 35 -33.63 13.04 9.71
N PRO A 36 -34.32 12.43 8.70
CA PRO A 36 -35.21 11.24 8.66
C PRO A 36 -34.70 10.10 7.70
N PRO A 37 -35.45 8.99 7.48
CA PRO A 37 -34.91 7.79 6.81
C PRO A 37 -35.41 7.53 5.37
N ALA A 38 -34.51 7.01 4.51
CA ALA A 38 -34.82 6.15 3.36
C ALA A 38 -33.54 5.40 2.90
N ASP A 39 -33.70 4.20 2.37
CA ASP A 39 -32.73 3.39 1.60
C ASP A 39 -31.37 3.04 2.24
N ALA A 40 -31.45 1.98 3.06
CA ALA A 40 -30.41 1.02 3.45
C ALA A 40 -29.17 1.55 4.22
N PRO A 41 -28.71 0.82 5.27
CA PRO A 41 -27.38 1.08 5.81
C PRO A 41 -26.33 0.67 4.78
N GLU A 42 -25.52 1.63 4.30
CA GLU A 42 -24.20 1.28 3.78
C GLU A 42 -23.49 0.43 4.86
N PRO A 43 -22.93 -0.75 4.51
CA PRO A 43 -22.26 -1.58 5.49
C PRO A 43 -21.13 -0.75 6.13
N PRO A 44 -20.96 -0.80 7.46
CA PRO A 44 -20.01 0.06 8.16
C PRO A 44 -18.62 -0.16 7.55
N ALA A 45 -18.07 0.88 6.92
CA ALA A 45 -16.82 0.81 6.18
C ALA A 45 -15.74 0.13 7.03
N LEU A 46 -15.39 -1.10 6.65
CA LEU A 46 -14.46 -1.93 7.43
C LEU A 46 -13.15 -1.17 7.55
N ARG A 47 -12.64 -1.04 8.78
CA ARG A 47 -11.38 -0.31 8.99
C ARG A 47 -10.29 -1.00 8.14
N PRO A 48 -9.44 -0.25 7.40
CA PRO A 48 -8.56 -0.84 6.38
C PRO A 48 -7.67 -1.97 6.90
N PHE A 49 -7.27 -1.90 8.17
CA PHE A 49 -6.43 -2.88 8.86
C PHE A 49 -7.15 -4.20 9.23
N VAL A 50 -8.48 -4.26 9.15
CA VAL A 50 -9.25 -5.52 9.36
C VAL A 50 -9.06 -6.43 8.16
N ILE A 51 -9.12 -5.87 6.94
CA ILE A 51 -8.97 -6.59 5.67
C ILE A 51 -7.59 -7.25 5.57
N THR A 52 -6.55 -6.58 6.09
CA THR A 52 -5.16 -7.07 6.04
C THR A 52 -4.75 -7.91 7.26
N ALA A 53 -5.68 -8.19 8.19
CA ALA A 53 -5.41 -8.81 9.49
C ALA A 53 -4.28 -8.12 10.29
N GLY A 54 -4.24 -6.78 10.25
CA GLY A 54 -3.24 -5.96 10.93
C GLY A 54 -1.92 -5.76 10.18
N ARG A 55 -1.72 -6.39 9.01
CA ARG A 55 -0.53 -6.15 8.18
C ARG A 55 -0.55 -4.73 7.61
N VAL A 56 0.57 -4.02 7.75
CA VAL A 56 0.73 -2.61 7.32
C VAL A 56 1.61 -2.45 6.08
N ASN A 57 2.46 -3.43 5.79
CA ASN A 57 3.32 -3.48 4.61
C ASN A 57 2.89 -4.67 3.74
N ALA A 58 2.94 -4.51 2.41
CA ALA A 58 2.87 -5.63 1.49
C ALA A 58 4.14 -6.49 1.62
N ALA A 59 4.01 -7.81 1.42
CA ALA A 59 5.13 -8.73 1.51
C ALA A 59 6.19 -8.48 0.42
N ASP A 60 5.78 -7.91 -0.71
CA ASP A 60 6.64 -7.63 -1.86
C ASP A 60 6.95 -6.11 -1.94
N PRO A 61 8.24 -5.71 -1.82
CA PRO A 61 8.68 -4.32 -1.87
C PRO A 61 8.61 -3.72 -3.27
N ASP A 62 8.60 -4.54 -4.33
CA ASP A 62 8.72 -4.12 -5.73
C ASP A 62 7.37 -3.77 -6.36
N ILE A 63 6.25 -4.11 -5.68
CA ILE A 63 4.90 -3.74 -6.11
C ILE A 63 4.62 -2.26 -5.79
N GLY A 64 5.13 -1.37 -6.64
CA GLY A 64 4.75 0.04 -6.71
C GLY A 64 3.28 0.28 -7.08
N MET A 65 2.83 1.55 -7.08
CA MET A 65 1.44 1.92 -7.37
C MET A 65 1.10 1.87 -8.87
N GLU A 66 2.11 2.09 -9.69
CA GLU A 66 2.16 2.06 -11.15
C GLU A 66 2.23 0.64 -11.73
N THR A 67 2.65 -0.33 -10.91
CA THR A 67 2.85 -1.74 -11.28
C THR A 67 1.61 -2.30 -11.95
N GLN A 68 1.78 -2.87 -13.15
CA GLN A 68 0.69 -3.47 -13.90
C GLN A 68 0.39 -4.87 -13.36
N VAL A 69 -0.90 -5.19 -13.26
CA VAL A 69 -1.40 -6.45 -12.72
C VAL A 69 -2.36 -7.06 -13.72
N THR A 70 -2.23 -8.36 -13.97
CA THR A 70 -3.14 -9.14 -14.81
C THR A 70 -3.58 -10.40 -14.09
N ARG A 71 -4.76 -10.94 -14.43
CA ARG A 71 -5.16 -12.27 -14.01
C ARG A 71 -4.18 -13.31 -14.57
N HIS A 72 -3.73 -14.23 -13.73
CA HIS A 72 -2.86 -15.31 -14.18
C HIS A 72 -3.63 -16.26 -15.12
N PRO A 73 -3.16 -16.55 -16.35
CA PRO A 73 -3.92 -17.36 -17.31
C PRO A 73 -4.23 -18.79 -16.81
N GLY A 74 -3.35 -19.36 -15.99
CA GLY A 74 -3.53 -20.67 -15.37
C GLY A 74 -4.24 -20.66 -14.01
N ALA A 75 -4.83 -19.54 -13.58
CA ALA A 75 -5.39 -19.38 -12.24
C ALA A 75 -6.51 -20.39 -11.94
N LEU A 76 -6.21 -21.38 -11.09
CA LEU A 76 -7.18 -22.36 -10.62
C LEU A 76 -8.25 -21.69 -9.74
N PRO A 77 -9.52 -22.14 -9.79
CA PRO A 77 -10.57 -21.65 -8.90
C PRO A 77 -10.20 -21.84 -7.42
N ALA A 78 -10.19 -20.75 -6.66
CA ALA A 78 -9.89 -20.74 -5.23
C ALA A 78 -11.01 -20.05 -4.43
N PRO A 79 -11.28 -20.48 -3.17
CA PRO A 79 -12.22 -19.80 -2.28
C PRO A 79 -11.61 -18.49 -1.76
N LEU A 80 -11.68 -17.44 -2.57
CA LEU A 80 -11.16 -16.11 -2.24
C LEU A 80 -12.14 -15.28 -1.39
N PRO A 81 -11.65 -14.42 -0.47
CA PRO A 81 -12.43 -13.32 0.12
C PRO A 81 -13.06 -12.41 -0.94
N PRO A 82 -14.14 -11.66 -0.61
CA PRO A 82 -14.86 -10.85 -1.60
C PRO A 82 -13.98 -9.77 -2.23
N GLU A 83 -13.10 -9.12 -1.46
CA GLU A 83 -12.15 -8.10 -1.96
C GLU A 83 -11.16 -8.74 -2.93
N SER A 84 -10.54 -9.85 -2.54
CA SER A 84 -9.60 -10.61 -3.37
C SER A 84 -10.24 -11.10 -4.68
N ARG A 85 -11.48 -11.57 -4.62
CA ARG A 85 -12.25 -11.99 -5.81
C ARG A 85 -12.54 -10.81 -6.73
N ALA A 86 -12.88 -9.64 -6.19
CA ALA A 86 -13.12 -8.43 -6.97
C ALA A 86 -11.85 -7.94 -7.68
N ILE A 87 -10.67 -8.04 -7.05
CA ILE A 87 -9.39 -7.76 -7.71
C ILE A 87 -9.18 -8.70 -8.91
N VAL A 88 -9.31 -10.03 -8.71
CA VAL A 88 -9.11 -11.02 -9.80
C VAL A 88 -10.07 -10.81 -10.97
N ALA A 89 -11.32 -10.40 -10.70
CA ALA A 89 -12.29 -10.08 -11.74
C ALA A 89 -11.97 -8.78 -12.51
N LEU A 90 -11.41 -7.76 -11.85
CA LEU A 90 -10.98 -6.54 -12.54
C LEU A 90 -9.74 -6.74 -13.43
N CYS A 91 -8.86 -7.68 -13.07
CA CYS A 91 -7.58 -7.89 -13.75
C CYS A 91 -7.66 -8.74 -15.03
N GLU A 92 -8.85 -8.96 -15.60
CA GLU A 92 -9.01 -9.57 -16.94
C GLU A 92 -8.33 -8.75 -18.05
N ARG A 93 -8.06 -7.47 -17.80
CA ARG A 93 -7.16 -6.62 -18.58
C ARG A 93 -6.09 -6.03 -17.65
N PRO A 94 -4.91 -5.65 -18.17
CA PRO A 94 -3.89 -4.96 -17.37
C PRO A 94 -4.46 -3.70 -16.71
N LEU A 95 -4.23 -3.58 -15.40
CA LEU A 95 -4.53 -2.39 -14.60
C LEU A 95 -3.39 -2.13 -13.63
N SER A 96 -3.11 -0.86 -13.33
CA SER A 96 -2.21 -0.52 -12.23
C SER A 96 -2.82 -0.81 -10.85
N VAL A 97 -1.98 -1.03 -9.84
CA VAL A 97 -2.41 -1.12 -8.43
C VAL A 97 -3.20 0.12 -7.99
N ALA A 98 -2.82 1.31 -8.47
CA ALA A 98 -3.54 2.57 -8.24
C ALA A 98 -4.96 2.56 -8.85
N GLU A 99 -5.12 2.06 -10.08
CA GLU A 99 -6.44 1.96 -10.72
C GLU A 99 -7.33 0.92 -10.04
N ILE A 100 -6.79 -0.21 -9.60
CA ILE A 100 -7.52 -1.22 -8.83
C ILE A 100 -8.02 -0.60 -7.51
N SER A 101 -7.15 0.11 -6.79
CA SER A 101 -7.46 0.84 -5.56
C SER A 101 -8.59 1.85 -5.77
N ALA A 102 -8.51 2.66 -6.84
CA ALA A 102 -9.52 3.66 -7.18
C ALA A 102 -10.87 3.03 -7.58
N LYS A 103 -10.86 2.00 -8.44
CA LYS A 103 -12.08 1.31 -8.91
C LYS A 103 -12.82 0.60 -7.79
N LEU A 104 -12.10 -0.03 -6.86
CA LEU A 104 -12.68 -0.73 -5.69
C LEU A 104 -12.91 0.20 -4.49
N ARG A 105 -12.57 1.50 -4.59
CA ARG A 105 -12.60 2.49 -3.50
C ARG A 105 -11.88 2.01 -2.22
N MET A 106 -10.82 1.23 -2.40
CA MET A 106 -10.05 0.61 -1.34
C MET A 106 -8.73 1.34 -1.13
N HIS A 107 -8.23 1.40 0.10
CA HIS A 107 -6.95 2.03 0.40
C HIS A 107 -5.80 1.39 -0.39
N LEU A 108 -4.89 2.22 -0.92
CA LEU A 108 -3.78 1.78 -1.76
C LEU A 108 -2.89 0.71 -1.08
N GLY A 109 -2.57 0.90 0.21
CA GLY A 109 -1.80 -0.08 0.99
C GLY A 109 -2.49 -1.44 1.15
N VAL A 110 -3.81 -1.46 1.36
CA VAL A 110 -4.60 -2.70 1.42
C VAL A 110 -4.61 -3.38 0.04
N THR A 111 -4.78 -2.59 -1.02
CA THR A 111 -4.75 -3.09 -2.40
C THR A 111 -3.42 -3.75 -2.72
N ARG A 112 -2.31 -3.09 -2.39
CA ARG A 112 -0.94 -3.62 -2.57
C ARG A 112 -0.71 -4.92 -1.79
N ILE A 113 -1.21 -5.01 -0.55
CA ILE A 113 -1.15 -6.24 0.27
C ILE A 113 -1.92 -7.38 -0.42
N LEU A 114 -3.18 -7.15 -0.81
CA LEU A 114 -4.00 -8.19 -1.43
C LEU A 114 -3.50 -8.61 -2.81
N VAL A 115 -2.92 -7.70 -3.61
CA VAL A 115 -2.26 -8.04 -4.88
C VAL A 115 -1.04 -8.93 -4.64
N GLY A 116 -0.22 -8.63 -3.61
CA GLY A 116 0.90 -9.48 -3.21
C GLY A 116 0.46 -10.88 -2.77
N ASP A 117 -0.59 -10.97 -1.96
CA ASP A 117 -1.18 -12.25 -1.52
C ASP A 117 -1.71 -13.07 -2.70
N LEU A 118 -2.38 -12.41 -3.65
CA LEU A 118 -2.94 -13.06 -4.85
C LEU A 118 -1.88 -13.48 -5.87
N ARG A 119 -0.76 -12.75 -5.98
CA ARG A 119 0.43 -13.18 -6.72
C ARG A 119 1.02 -14.44 -6.10
N ALA A 120 1.22 -14.45 -4.77
CA ALA A 120 1.73 -15.62 -4.05
C ALA A 120 0.79 -16.84 -4.16
N ALA A 121 -0.53 -16.61 -4.29
CA ALA A 121 -1.53 -17.64 -4.52
C ALA A 121 -1.72 -18.06 -6.00
N GLY A 122 -0.90 -17.56 -6.93
CA GLY A 122 -0.97 -17.90 -8.36
C GLY A 122 -2.25 -17.44 -9.07
N GLN A 123 -2.92 -16.42 -8.54
CA GLN A 123 -4.17 -15.85 -9.11
C GLN A 123 -3.91 -14.65 -10.02
N LEU A 124 -2.82 -13.92 -9.78
CA LEU A 124 -2.43 -12.72 -10.52
C LEU A 124 -0.95 -12.81 -10.94
N ASP A 125 -0.66 -12.31 -12.14
CA ASP A 125 0.69 -11.95 -12.55
C ASP A 125 0.91 -10.45 -12.28
N VAL A 126 2.13 -10.11 -11.86
CA VAL A 126 2.51 -8.74 -11.50
C VAL A 126 3.74 -8.36 -12.30
N HIS A 127 3.60 -7.33 -13.12
CA HIS A 127 4.61 -6.88 -14.08
C HIS A 127 5.38 -5.73 -13.48
N VAL A 128 6.39 -6.05 -12.67
CA VAL A 128 7.38 -5.10 -12.18
C VAL A 128 8.28 -4.73 -13.35
N ILE A 129 8.37 -3.44 -13.67
CA ILE A 129 9.36 -2.92 -14.60
C ILE A 129 10.67 -2.82 -13.82
N SER A 130 11.70 -3.59 -14.21
CA SER A 130 13.04 -3.42 -13.65
C SER A 130 13.47 -1.97 -13.78
N SER A 131 13.97 -1.39 -12.69
CA SER A 131 14.51 -0.02 -12.63
C SER A 131 15.91 0.06 -13.24
N ASP A 132 16.10 -0.58 -14.39
CA ASP A 132 17.20 -0.34 -15.30
C ASP A 132 17.02 1.06 -15.87
N PHE A 133 17.56 2.06 -15.15
CA PHE A 133 17.57 3.44 -15.60
C PHE A 133 18.22 3.50 -16.98
N PRO A 134 17.50 3.94 -18.03
CA PRO A 134 18.08 4.08 -19.36
C PRO A 134 19.28 5.00 -19.27
N ASP A 135 20.33 4.70 -20.01
CA ASP A 135 21.52 5.53 -20.01
C ASP A 135 21.15 6.99 -20.42
N PRO A 136 21.87 8.00 -19.92
CA PRO A 136 21.54 9.39 -20.19
C PRO A 136 21.53 9.75 -21.69
N GLU A 137 22.29 9.03 -22.52
CA GLU A 137 22.33 9.26 -23.97
C GLU A 137 21.05 8.78 -24.66
N THR A 138 20.53 7.61 -24.27
CA THR A 138 19.22 7.09 -24.68
C THR A 138 18.09 8.06 -24.30
N ILE A 139 18.08 8.58 -23.07
CA ILE A 139 17.09 9.59 -22.63
C ILE A 139 17.18 10.85 -23.51
N MET A 140 18.40 11.37 -23.71
CA MET A 140 18.63 12.56 -24.54
C MET A 140 18.26 12.34 -26.02
N ARG A 141 18.46 11.12 -26.55
CA ARG A 141 18.04 10.73 -27.90
C ARG A 141 16.53 10.76 -28.05
N VAL A 142 15.79 10.20 -27.08
CA VAL A 142 14.32 10.22 -27.08
C VAL A 142 13.79 11.65 -26.98
N ILE A 143 14.32 12.47 -26.07
CA ILE A 143 13.92 13.89 -25.91
C ILE A 143 14.12 14.67 -27.21
N ARG A 144 15.26 14.50 -27.89
CA ARG A 144 15.53 15.15 -29.19
C ARG A 144 14.56 14.67 -30.27
N GLY A 145 14.28 13.37 -30.32
CA GLY A 145 13.32 12.78 -31.27
C GLY A 145 11.89 13.33 -31.09
N LEU A 146 11.39 13.35 -29.85
CA LEU A 146 10.05 13.87 -29.54
C LEU A 146 9.92 15.38 -29.83
N ARG A 147 10.99 16.17 -29.63
CA ARG A 147 11.01 17.61 -29.97
C ARG A 147 11.10 17.89 -31.47
N ALA A 148 11.50 16.92 -32.29
CA ALA A 148 11.60 17.09 -33.75
C ALA A 148 10.27 16.80 -34.49
N ILE A 149 9.27 16.28 -33.78
CA ILE A 149 7.94 15.92 -34.30
C ILE A 149 6.80 16.70 -33.65
N SER A 150 7.12 17.71 -32.83
CA SER A 150 6.21 18.63 -32.15
C SER A 150 6.32 20.04 -32.68
#